data_AF-A0A8H3GF06-F1
#
_entry.id   AF-A0A8H3GF06-F1
#
_cell.length_a   1.000
_cell.length_b   1.000
_cell.length_c   1.000
_cell.angle_alpha   90.00
_cell.angle_beta   90.00
_cell.angle_gamma   90.00
#
_symmetry.space_group_name_H-M   'P 1'
#
loop_
_entity.id
_entity.type
_entity.pdbx_description
1 polymer ?
#
loop_
_entity_poly.entity_id
_entity_poly.type
_entity_poly.pdbx_seq_one_letter_code
_entity_poly.pdbx_strand_id
1 'polypeptide(L)'
;CAQVASGLDHIHCRGKVHGDLKAANVMVSSDGVAKLGHLDSSVMSKVHSLVFLANSNPWQGAFRWTAPEVFREELQQQTTQMDVYALGMTMLEIFTGQAPYSDCRSDISVIKAVERGTLPTRPTQLGNNTKDDNMWQLLVRCWSRSPSERPSAGFIAGALQYMS
;
A
#
# COMPACT_ATOMS: atom_id res chain seq x y z
N CYS A 1 4.11 12.31 0.20
CA CYS A 1 3.06 11.41 -0.36
C CYS A 1 2.57 11.82 -1.76
N ALA A 2 2.33 13.11 -2.07
CA ALA A 2 1.84 13.52 -3.40
C ALA A 2 2.76 13.08 -4.56
N GLN A 3 4.08 13.25 -4.42
CA GLN A 3 5.07 12.78 -5.39
C GLN A 3 5.06 11.26 -5.58
N VAL A 4 4.84 10.49 -4.49
CA VAL A 4 4.73 9.02 -4.54
C VAL A 4 3.51 8.60 -5.36
N ALA A 5 2.35 9.23 -5.12
CA ALA A 5 1.13 8.98 -5.88
C ALA A 5 1.29 9.38 -7.36
N SER A 6 1.94 10.52 -7.64
CA SER A 6 2.21 10.96 -9.01
C SER A 6 3.18 10.04 -9.75
N GLY A 7 4.22 9.55 -9.08
CA GLY A 7 5.13 8.54 -9.63
C GLY A 7 4.40 7.23 -9.94
N LEU A 8 3.47 6.82 -9.08
CA LEU A 8 2.67 5.62 -9.31
C LEU A 8 1.72 5.79 -10.50
N ASP A 9 1.05 6.94 -10.59
CA ASP A 9 0.19 7.28 -11.74
C ASP A 9 0.97 7.22 -13.05
N HIS A 10 2.19 7.75 -13.07
CA HIS A 10 3.07 7.67 -14.23
C HIS A 10 3.38 6.23 -14.68
N ILE A 11 3.51 5.28 -13.74
CA ILE A 11 3.69 3.85 -14.02
C ILE A 11 2.40 3.25 -14.57
N HIS A 12 1.26 3.54 -13.92
CA HIS A 12 -0.05 3.03 -14.31
C HIS A 12 -0.48 3.51 -15.70
N CYS A 13 -0.23 4.77 -16.04
CA CYS A 13 -0.51 5.32 -17.38
C CYS A 13 0.28 4.62 -18.51
N ARG A 14 1.34 3.87 -18.19
CA ARG A 14 2.11 3.06 -19.15
C ARG A 14 1.66 1.60 -19.18
N GLY A 15 0.53 1.27 -18.56
CA GLY A 15 0.01 -0.10 -18.46
C GLY A 15 0.87 -1.02 -17.60
N LYS A 16 1.71 -0.45 -16.71
CA LYS A 16 2.58 -1.21 -15.81
C LYS A 16 2.00 -1.20 -14.39
N VAL A 17 2.33 -2.25 -13.65
CA VAL A 17 2.05 -2.39 -12.21
C VAL A 17 3.39 -2.35 -11.48
N HIS A 18 3.45 -1.63 -10.35
CA HIS A 18 4.65 -1.51 -9.52
C HIS A 18 4.92 -2.81 -8.75
N GLY A 19 3.91 -3.36 -8.08
CA GLY A 19 3.94 -4.74 -7.55
C GLY A 19 4.62 -4.94 -6.18
N ASP A 20 5.43 -3.97 -5.71
CA ASP A 20 6.06 -3.98 -4.37
C ASP A 20 6.10 -2.58 -3.74
N LEU A 21 4.96 -1.89 -3.63
CA LEU A 21 4.94 -0.52 -3.10
C LEU A 21 4.94 -0.51 -1.55
N LYS A 22 5.96 0.12 -0.97
CA LYS A 22 6.18 0.32 0.48
C LYS A 22 7.12 1.49 0.71
N ALA A 23 7.19 2.06 1.91
CA ALA A 23 8.03 3.24 2.16
C ALA A 23 9.52 2.95 1.92
N ALA A 24 9.99 1.73 2.22
CA ALA A 24 11.36 1.29 1.95
C ALA A 24 11.75 1.33 0.46
N ASN A 25 10.77 1.31 -0.46
CA ASN A 25 10.98 1.40 -1.91
C ASN A 25 10.77 2.83 -2.45
N VAL A 26 10.57 3.82 -1.56
CA VAL A 26 10.51 5.24 -1.89
C VAL A 26 11.84 5.88 -1.54
N MET A 27 12.61 6.26 -2.56
CA MET A 27 13.88 6.98 -2.38
C MET A 27 13.63 8.48 -2.43
N VAL A 28 14.28 9.26 -1.57
CA VAL A 28 14.20 10.73 -1.59
C VAL A 28 15.58 11.26 -1.94
N SER A 29 15.69 12.00 -3.05
CA SER A 29 16.97 12.63 -3.42
C SER A 29 17.28 13.84 -2.53
N SER A 30 18.53 14.33 -2.60
CA SER A 30 19.02 15.45 -1.79
C SER A 30 18.28 16.77 -2.02
N ASP A 31 17.61 16.90 -3.16
CA ASP A 31 16.71 18.01 -3.52
C ASP A 31 15.27 17.82 -3.03
N GLY A 32 14.99 16.76 -2.26
CA GLY A 32 13.68 16.46 -1.69
C GLY A 32 12.69 15.81 -2.66
N VAL A 33 13.15 15.31 -3.82
CA VAL A 33 12.28 14.63 -4.79
C VAL A 33 12.13 13.14 -4.45
N ALA A 34 10.90 12.70 -4.20
CA ALA A 34 10.59 11.28 -4.01
C ALA A 34 10.54 10.54 -5.36
N LYS A 35 11.18 9.36 -5.43
CA LYS A 35 11.25 8.47 -6.60
C LYS A 35 10.91 7.04 -6.18
N LEU A 36 10.12 6.37 -7.00
CA LEU A 36 9.77 4.96 -6.81
C LEU A 36 10.90 4.06 -7.35
N GLY A 37 11.42 3.18 -6.50
CA GLY A 37 12.41 2.16 -6.85
C GLY A 37 11.80 0.76 -6.95
N HIS A 38 12.63 -0.24 -7.29
CA HIS A 38 12.23 -1.66 -7.36
C HIS A 38 11.07 -1.97 -8.33
N LEU A 39 11.10 -1.35 -9.52
CA LEU A 39 10.13 -1.50 -10.61
C LEU A 39 10.26 -2.86 -11.35
N ASP A 40 10.15 -3.98 -10.64
CA ASP A 40 10.37 -5.33 -11.17
C ASP A 40 10.35 -6.44 -10.09
N SER A 41 10.32 -6.09 -8.80
CA SER A 41 10.20 -7.08 -7.72
C SER A 41 8.76 -7.56 -7.62
N SER A 42 8.35 -8.53 -8.45
CA SER A 42 7.04 -9.16 -8.32
C SER A 42 6.96 -9.94 -7.00
N VAL A 43 6.49 -9.30 -5.93
CA VAL A 43 6.25 -9.96 -4.63
C VAL A 43 5.30 -11.13 -4.81
N MET A 44 4.34 -11.04 -5.74
CA MET A 44 3.40 -12.14 -6.05
C MET A 44 4.06 -13.39 -6.66
N SER A 45 5.11 -13.25 -7.50
CA SER A 45 5.84 -14.43 -7.99
C SER A 45 6.41 -15.25 -6.84
N LYS A 46 6.64 -14.60 -5.70
CA LYS A 46 7.24 -15.22 -4.55
C LYS A 46 6.19 -15.59 -3.47
N VAL A 47 5.04 -14.90 -3.39
CA VAL A 47 3.89 -15.29 -2.53
C VAL A 47 3.29 -16.64 -2.95
N HIS A 48 3.19 -16.94 -4.24
CA HIS A 48 2.78 -18.27 -4.71
C HIS A 48 3.75 -19.38 -4.25
N SER A 49 5.04 -19.08 -4.08
CA SER A 49 6.04 -20.01 -3.56
C SER A 49 6.03 -20.13 -2.03
N LEU A 50 5.38 -19.20 -1.32
CA LEU A 50 5.44 -19.07 0.14
C LEU A 50 4.44 -19.94 0.91
N VAL A 51 3.50 -20.60 0.24
CA VAL A 51 2.61 -21.58 0.89
C VAL A 51 3.39 -22.76 1.50
N PHE A 52 4.68 -22.94 1.18
CA PHE A 52 5.44 -24.14 1.57
C PHE A 52 6.63 -23.98 2.55
N LEU A 53 7.00 -22.78 3.01
CA LEU A 53 8.23 -22.63 3.82
C LEU A 53 8.04 -21.77 5.08
N ALA A 54 7.45 -22.38 6.10
CA ALA A 54 7.64 -21.94 7.48
C ALA A 54 8.94 -22.57 7.99
N ASN A 55 10.01 -21.79 8.20
CA ASN A 55 10.99 -22.00 9.29
C ASN A 55 12.24 -21.09 9.25
N SER A 56 12.36 -20.14 8.32
CA SER A 56 13.33 -19.04 8.45
C SER A 56 13.01 -17.95 7.43
N ASN A 57 12.28 -16.90 7.81
CA ASN A 57 11.71 -15.97 6.84
C ASN A 57 12.44 -14.62 6.80
N PRO A 58 13.30 -14.36 5.79
CA PRO A 58 13.77 -13.01 5.43
C PRO A 58 12.65 -12.07 4.93
N TRP A 59 11.39 -12.39 5.21
CA TRP A 59 10.18 -11.84 4.60
C TRP A 59 9.10 -11.46 5.62
N GLN A 60 9.42 -11.54 6.91
CA GLN A 60 8.52 -11.18 7.97
C GLN A 60 8.03 -9.74 7.76
N GLY A 61 6.71 -9.58 7.58
CA GLY A 61 6.06 -8.30 7.32
C GLY A 61 5.72 -7.99 5.87
N ALA A 62 6.13 -8.79 4.88
CA ALA A 62 5.89 -8.51 3.45
C ALA A 62 4.39 -8.38 3.09
N PHE A 63 3.51 -9.02 3.86
CA PHE A 63 2.06 -9.05 3.60
C PHE A 63 1.31 -7.80 4.07
N ARG A 64 1.97 -6.87 4.78
CA ARG A 64 1.31 -5.69 5.38
C ARG A 64 0.81 -4.67 4.35
N TRP A 65 1.34 -4.70 3.14
CA TRP A 65 0.91 -3.87 2.00
C TRP A 65 0.07 -4.64 0.98
N THR A 66 -0.19 -5.92 1.22
CA THR A 66 -0.85 -6.81 0.26
C THR A 66 -2.37 -6.65 0.31
N ALA A 67 -2.97 -6.45 -0.87
CA ALA A 67 -4.41 -6.31 -1.03
C ALA A 67 -5.16 -7.63 -0.75
N PRO A 68 -6.40 -7.60 -0.24
CA PRO A 68 -7.14 -8.80 0.19
C PRO A 68 -7.39 -9.82 -0.93
N GLU A 69 -7.57 -9.36 -2.17
CA GLU A 69 -7.84 -10.22 -3.33
C GLU A 69 -6.65 -11.13 -3.70
N VAL A 70 -5.43 -10.80 -3.24
CA VAL A 70 -4.25 -11.67 -3.43
C VAL A 70 -4.38 -12.99 -2.66
N PHE A 71 -5.04 -12.98 -1.51
CA PHE A 71 -5.17 -14.16 -0.64
C PHE A 71 -6.28 -15.10 -1.07
N ARG A 72 -7.19 -14.65 -1.94
CA ARG A 72 -8.37 -15.43 -2.35
C ARG A 72 -8.12 -16.33 -3.57
N GLU A 73 -6.89 -16.35 -4.10
CA GLU A 73 -6.52 -17.03 -5.36
C GLU A 73 -7.36 -16.58 -6.58
N GLU A 74 -8.15 -15.51 -6.46
CA GLU A 74 -9.05 -14.99 -7.49
C GLU A 74 -8.30 -14.32 -8.65
N LEU A 75 -7.02 -13.99 -8.49
CA LEU A 75 -6.22 -13.27 -9.49
C LEU A 75 -4.88 -13.94 -9.76
N GLN A 76 -4.65 -14.32 -11.01
CA GLN A 76 -3.36 -14.83 -11.50
C GLN A 76 -2.37 -13.71 -11.84
N GLN A 77 -2.80 -12.44 -11.84
CA GLN A 77 -1.99 -11.31 -12.33
C GLN A 77 -2.06 -10.09 -11.43
N GLN A 78 -0.95 -9.36 -11.39
CA GLN A 78 -0.87 -8.08 -10.70
C GLN A 78 -1.72 -7.01 -11.40
N THR A 79 -2.42 -6.17 -10.64
CA THR A 79 -3.31 -5.13 -11.14
C THR A 79 -2.93 -3.78 -10.53
N THR A 80 -3.23 -2.69 -11.22
CA THR A 80 -2.98 -1.33 -10.73
C THR A 80 -3.77 -1.02 -9.46
N GLN A 81 -4.91 -1.68 -9.24
CA GLN A 81 -5.72 -1.54 -8.02
C GLN A 81 -5.01 -2.10 -6.79
N MET A 82 -4.16 -3.13 -6.94
CA MET A 82 -3.35 -3.65 -5.84
C MET A 82 -2.25 -2.66 -5.43
N ASP A 83 -1.65 -1.97 -6.40
CA ASP A 83 -0.72 -0.89 -6.07
C ASP A 83 -1.42 0.27 -5.34
N VAL A 84 -2.68 0.57 -5.68
CA VAL A 84 -3.44 1.61 -4.97
C VAL A 84 -3.66 1.24 -3.50
N TYR A 85 -3.97 -0.04 -3.22
CA TYR A 85 -4.07 -0.52 -1.85
C TYR A 85 -2.73 -0.36 -1.10
N ALA A 86 -1.65 -0.82 -1.73
CA ALA A 86 -0.30 -0.72 -1.21
C ALA A 86 0.15 0.74 -1.03
N LEU A 87 -0.29 1.66 -1.90
CA LEU A 87 -0.05 3.09 -1.81
C LEU A 87 -0.69 3.66 -0.54
N GLY A 88 -1.95 3.33 -0.24
CA GLY A 88 -2.60 3.73 1.00
C GLY A 88 -1.85 3.24 2.24
N MET A 89 -1.40 1.98 2.23
CA MET A 89 -0.59 1.40 3.30
C MET A 89 0.78 2.10 3.44
N THR A 90 1.42 2.43 2.32
CA THR A 90 2.68 3.18 2.28
C THR A 90 2.52 4.59 2.84
N MET A 91 1.41 5.27 2.55
CA MET A 91 1.14 6.60 3.13
C MET A 91 0.95 6.52 4.64
N LEU A 92 0.22 5.52 5.14
CA LEU A 92 0.06 5.28 6.57
C LEU A 92 1.42 5.03 7.24
N GLU A 93 2.27 4.22 6.62
CA GLU A 93 3.64 3.95 7.08
C GLU A 93 4.46 5.23 7.17
N ILE A 94 4.40 6.10 6.15
CA ILE A 94 5.10 7.39 6.13
C ILE A 94 4.60 8.30 7.26
N PHE A 95 3.29 8.35 7.52
CA PHE A 95 2.74 9.23 8.57
C PHE A 95 3.06 8.76 9.98
N THR A 96 3.09 7.44 10.18
CA THR A 96 3.28 6.85 11.52
C THR A 96 4.74 6.54 11.83
N GLY A 97 5.58 6.39 10.79
CA GLY A 97 6.92 5.82 10.92
C GLY A 97 6.90 4.34 11.31
N GLN A 98 5.75 3.66 11.21
CA GLN A 98 5.55 2.27 11.63
C GLN A 98 4.95 1.47 10.48
N ALA A 99 5.30 0.18 10.41
CA ALA A 99 4.69 -0.69 9.41
C ALA A 99 3.15 -0.80 9.63
N PRO A 100 2.34 -0.89 8.57
CA PRO A 100 0.90 -1.09 8.70
C PRO A 100 0.61 -2.33 9.56
N TYR A 101 -0.45 -2.26 10.37
CA TYR A 101 -0.81 -3.31 11.34
C TYR A 101 0.29 -3.60 12.38
N SER A 102 1.03 -2.59 12.85
CA SER A 102 2.14 -2.74 13.80
C SER A 102 1.82 -3.56 15.05
N ASP A 103 0.55 -3.58 15.48
CA ASP A 103 0.06 -4.37 16.63
C ASP A 103 -0.01 -5.88 16.35
N CYS A 104 0.00 -6.29 15.07
CA CYS A 104 0.03 -7.69 14.67
C CYS A 104 1.44 -8.26 14.79
N ARG A 105 1.61 -9.26 15.67
CA ARG A 105 2.88 -9.93 15.96
C ARG A 105 3.36 -10.90 14.87
N SER A 106 2.50 -11.29 13.94
CA SER A 106 2.82 -12.27 12.89
C SER A 106 2.10 -11.96 11.58
N ASP A 107 2.66 -12.42 10.46
CA ASP A 107 2.06 -12.27 9.14
C ASP A 107 0.71 -12.99 9.05
N ILE A 108 0.56 -14.14 9.71
CA ILE A 108 -0.72 -14.85 9.79
C ILE A 108 -1.79 -13.98 10.46
N SER A 109 -1.43 -13.22 11.49
CA SER A 109 -2.35 -12.28 12.14
C SER A 109 -2.77 -11.16 11.20
N VAL A 110 -1.83 -10.63 10.41
CA VAL A 110 -2.10 -9.60 9.39
C VAL A 110 -3.03 -10.13 8.30
N ILE A 111 -2.71 -11.30 7.72
CA ILE A 111 -3.53 -11.94 6.69
C ILE A 111 -4.96 -12.14 7.19
N LYS A 112 -5.14 -12.71 8.40
CA LYS A 112 -6.47 -12.89 9.00
C LYS A 112 -7.22 -11.57 9.22
N ALA A 113 -6.53 -10.51 9.62
CA ALA A 113 -7.13 -9.19 9.80
C ALA A 113 -7.63 -8.63 8.45
N VAL A 114 -6.79 -8.68 7.42
CA VAL A 114 -7.10 -8.25 6.06
C VAL A 114 -8.26 -9.07 5.47
N GLU A 115 -8.22 -10.40 5.59
CA GLU A 115 -9.28 -11.30 5.14
C GLU A 115 -10.61 -11.04 5.84
N ARG A 116 -10.60 -10.62 7.12
CA ARG A 116 -11.79 -10.20 7.88
C ARG A 116 -12.25 -8.78 7.55
N GLY A 117 -11.44 -8.00 6.84
CA GLY A 117 -11.75 -6.61 6.48
C GLY A 117 -11.42 -5.62 7.60
N THR A 118 -10.60 -6.03 8.57
CA THR A 118 -10.08 -5.13 9.60
C THR A 118 -9.05 -4.21 8.97
N LEU A 119 -9.34 -2.91 8.99
CA LEU A 119 -8.44 -1.86 8.52
C LEU A 119 -7.45 -1.46 9.63
N PRO A 120 -6.32 -0.82 9.29
CA PRO A 120 -5.44 -0.23 10.29
C PRO A 120 -6.18 0.82 11.14
N THR A 121 -5.72 1.01 12.37
CA THR A 121 -6.25 2.05 13.26
C THR A 121 -5.88 3.44 12.74
N ARG A 122 -6.80 4.41 12.85
CA ARG A 122 -6.50 5.81 12.54
C ARG A 122 -5.35 6.29 13.45
N PRO A 123 -4.22 6.76 12.90
CA PRO A 123 -3.09 7.18 13.70
C PRO A 123 -3.37 8.48 14.45
N THR A 124 -2.82 8.63 15.64
CA THR A 124 -2.97 9.85 16.47
C THR A 124 -2.25 11.06 15.88
N GLN A 125 -1.29 10.83 14.98
CA GLN A 125 -0.60 11.85 14.19
C GLN A 125 -1.55 12.60 13.24
N LEU A 126 -2.67 11.99 12.86
CA LEU A 126 -3.76 12.69 12.17
C LEU A 126 -4.68 13.30 13.23
N GLY A 127 -4.74 14.63 13.27
CA GLY A 127 -5.62 15.36 14.18
C GLY A 127 -7.10 15.25 13.79
N ASN A 128 -7.92 16.07 14.44
CA ASN A 128 -9.38 16.11 14.26
C ASN A 128 -9.84 17.34 13.46
N ASN A 129 -9.02 17.80 12.51
CA ASN A 129 -9.40 18.87 11.58
C ASN A 129 -9.88 18.27 10.24
N THR A 130 -10.54 19.10 9.44
CA THR A 130 -11.11 18.69 8.15
C THR A 130 -10.06 18.13 7.18
N LYS A 131 -8.83 18.63 7.19
CA LYS A 131 -7.75 18.16 6.31
C LYS A 131 -7.32 16.74 6.69
N ASP A 132 -7.16 16.48 7.99
CA ASP A 132 -6.79 15.17 8.51
C ASP A 132 -7.92 14.13 8.34
N ASP A 133 -9.17 14.56 8.48
CA ASP A 133 -10.35 13.74 8.17
C ASP A 133 -10.40 13.36 6.69
N ASN A 134 -10.17 14.33 5.79
CA ASN A 134 -10.13 14.09 4.35
C ASN A 134 -8.99 13.16 3.96
N MET A 135 -7.81 13.31 4.58
CA MET A 135 -6.68 12.40 4.41
C MET A 135 -7.06 10.98 4.84
N TRP A 136 -7.65 10.83 6.04
CA TRP A 136 -8.06 9.52 6.54
C TRP A 136 -9.10 8.85 5.64
N GLN A 137 -10.11 9.60 5.19
CA GLN A 137 -11.11 9.10 4.24
C GLN A 137 -10.48 8.67 2.91
N LEU A 138 -9.48 9.41 2.42
CA LEU A 138 -8.75 9.04 1.21
C LEU A 138 -8.00 7.70 1.39
N LEU A 139 -7.34 7.50 2.53
CA LEU A 139 -6.67 6.23 2.85
C LEU A 139 -7.67 5.06 2.93
N VAL A 140 -8.79 5.25 3.63
CA VAL A 140 -9.86 4.24 3.73
C VAL A 140 -10.40 3.85 2.35
N ARG A 141 -10.56 4.81 1.42
CA ARG A 141 -10.96 4.52 0.04
C ARG A 141 -9.92 3.71 -0.74
N CYS A 142 -8.62 3.94 -0.50
CA CYS A 142 -7.56 3.12 -1.08
C CYS A 142 -7.64 1.66 -0.61
N TRP A 143 -8.16 1.43 0.60
CA TRP A 143 -8.31 0.11 1.19
C TRP A 143 -9.67 -0.55 0.97
N SER A 144 -10.46 -0.08 -0.01
CA SER A 144 -11.72 -0.78 -0.34
C SER A 144 -11.44 -2.25 -0.68
N ARG A 145 -12.32 -3.12 -0.19
CA ARG A 145 -12.30 -4.56 -0.50
C ARG A 145 -12.57 -4.80 -1.97
N SER A 146 -13.43 -4.01 -2.59
CA SER A 146 -13.67 -4.09 -4.03
C SER A 146 -12.56 -3.33 -4.76
N PRO A 147 -11.72 -4.00 -5.58
CA PRO A 147 -10.61 -3.31 -6.26
C PRO A 147 -11.10 -2.19 -7.18
N SER A 148 -12.29 -2.33 -7.79
CA SER A 148 -12.87 -1.32 -8.68
C SER A 148 -13.37 -0.06 -7.98
N GLU A 149 -13.58 -0.09 -6.66
CA GLU A 149 -13.97 1.09 -5.87
C GLU A 149 -12.77 1.93 -5.44
N ARG A 150 -11.54 1.40 -5.58
CA ARG A 150 -10.32 2.12 -5.23
C ARG A 150 -10.09 3.25 -6.24
N PRO A 151 -9.74 4.46 -5.79
CA PRO A 151 -9.45 5.57 -6.70
C PRO A 151 -8.19 5.29 -7.53
N SER A 152 -8.04 5.94 -8.68
CA SER A 152 -6.80 5.88 -9.45
C SER A 152 -5.64 6.59 -8.72
N ALA A 153 -4.40 6.21 -9.02
CA ALA A 153 -3.22 6.89 -8.51
C ALA A 153 -3.22 8.39 -8.85
N GLY A 154 -3.65 8.77 -10.08
CA GLY A 154 -3.80 10.17 -10.49
C GLY A 154 -4.87 10.94 -9.69
N PHE A 155 -6.01 10.31 -9.37
CA PHE A 155 -7.00 10.92 -8.48
C PHE A 155 -6.40 11.20 -7.10
N ILE A 156 -5.69 10.22 -6.54
CA ILE A 156 -5.02 10.35 -5.23
C ILE A 156 -3.97 11.47 -5.28
N ALA A 157 -3.15 11.52 -6.32
CA ALA A 157 -2.13 12.56 -6.51
C ALA A 157 -2.75 13.96 -6.52
N GLY A 158 -3.84 14.15 -7.29
CA GLY A 158 -4.58 15.40 -7.32
C GLY A 158 -5.18 15.74 -5.96
N ALA A 159 -5.86 14.81 -5.31
CA ALA A 159 -6.46 15.01 -3.99
C ALA A 159 -5.42 15.45 -2.94
N LEU A 160 -4.23 14.85 -2.95
CA LEU A 160 -3.14 15.22 -2.03
C LEU A 160 -2.58 16.62 -2.27
N GLN A 161 -2.55 17.09 -3.53
CA GLN A 161 -2.12 18.45 -3.87
C GLN A 161 -3.13 19.51 -3.41
N TYR A 162 -4.43 19.21 -3.42
CA TYR A 162 -5.45 20.11 -2.88
C TYR A 162 -5.48 20.14 -1.35
N MET A 163 -4.97 19.09 -0.70
CA MET A 163 -4.89 19.02 0.76
C MET A 163 -3.61 19.63 1.32
N SER A 164 -2.54 19.80 0.54
CA SER A 164 -1.26 20.36 1.02
C SER A 164 -1.39 21.80 1.49
#